data_AF-A0AAJ4WD03-F1
#
_entry.id   AF-A0AAJ4WD03-F1
#
_cell.length_a   1.000
_cell.length_b   1.000
_cell.length_c   1.000
_cell.angle_alpha   90.00
_cell.angle_beta   90.00
_cell.angle_gamma   90.00
#
_symmetry.space_group_name_H-M   'P 1'
#
loop_
_entity.id
_entity.type
_entity.pdbx_description
1 polymer ?
#
loop_
_entity_poly.entity_id
_entity_poly.type
_entity_poly.pdbx_seq_one_letter_code
_entity_poly.pdbx_strand_id
1 'polypeptide(L)'
;MHLLSDEEIEALDVDNLPELGSIEFNDPNDMPAEMREQLFLSMVEQTDDPTYMLALADLYLLELDRPQDAKLWLDKMLALDYLPAYITQAQMYMYGKYFDQDLDKAAQLFEQLIERYTQDDNIEQHSEQLAFCYLSLAQLYQAQEDIPQMLSQYFNALQLSSQEAASTMAHMFDPDITDDPACKAELSLLHCALLTLSNEFLLQQSEQTEDSELKQLLLSHYQMAAHELEQSDNAGQLTSAQQEKINELIEAWNRGEPQVLMDAIVSYING
;
A
#
# COMPACT_ATOMS: atom_id res chain seq x y z
N MET A 1 42.45 -20.52 28.54
CA MET A 1 41.51 -21.62 28.83
C MET A 1 41.53 -21.81 30.34
N HIS A 2 40.78 -20.97 31.05
CA HIS A 2 40.64 -21.03 32.50
C HIS A 2 39.29 -21.72 32.76
N LEU A 3 39.36 -22.97 33.21
CA LEU A 3 38.22 -23.66 33.80
C LEU A 3 38.07 -23.11 35.21
N LEU A 4 36.91 -22.52 35.51
CA LEU A 4 36.53 -22.08 36.85
C LEU A 4 36.40 -23.31 37.77
N SER A 5 36.67 -23.11 39.05
CA SER A 5 36.69 -24.15 40.07
C SER A 5 35.28 -24.45 40.62
N ASP A 6 35.05 -25.66 41.12
CA ASP A 6 33.74 -26.12 41.61
C ASP A 6 33.17 -25.28 42.79
N GLU A 7 34.00 -24.48 43.47
CA GLU A 7 33.56 -23.52 44.51
C GLU A 7 33.04 -22.19 43.93
N GLU A 8 33.28 -21.89 42.65
CA GLU A 8 32.73 -20.71 41.95
C GLU A 8 31.36 -21.00 41.30
N ILE A 9 30.95 -22.28 41.24
CA ILE A 9 29.65 -22.72 40.73
C ILE A 9 28.55 -22.62 41.82
N GLU A 10 28.93 -22.56 43.11
CA GLU A 10 28.01 -22.56 44.26
C GLU A 10 27.64 -21.15 44.79
N ALA A 11 28.00 -20.08 44.06
CA ALA A 11 27.64 -18.70 44.41
C ALA A 11 26.55 -18.08 43.50
N LEU A 12 26.01 -18.85 42.54
CA LEU A 12 24.78 -18.51 41.85
C LEU A 12 23.60 -19.06 42.67
N ASP A 13 23.20 -18.27 43.67
CA ASP A 13 21.96 -18.46 44.41
C ASP A 13 20.78 -18.26 43.43
N VAL A 14 20.38 -19.36 42.76
CA VAL A 14 19.28 -19.41 41.78
C VAL A 14 17.94 -19.03 42.43
N ASP A 15 17.88 -19.03 43.77
CA ASP A 15 16.71 -18.66 44.57
C ASP A 15 16.69 -17.16 44.95
N ASN A 16 17.69 -16.38 44.53
CA ASN A 16 17.78 -14.92 44.75
C ASN A 16 17.84 -14.11 43.44
N LEU A 17 17.20 -14.61 42.38
CA LEU A 17 16.71 -13.70 41.35
C LEU A 17 15.77 -12.73 42.05
N PRO A 18 15.90 -11.40 41.84
CA PRO A 18 14.85 -10.49 42.29
C PRO A 18 13.57 -11.05 41.69
N GLU A 19 12.60 -11.42 42.55
CA GLU A 19 11.23 -11.57 42.12
C GLU A 19 10.98 -10.32 41.27
N LEU A 20 10.82 -10.51 39.95
CA LEU A 20 10.22 -9.51 39.10
C LEU A 20 8.82 -9.39 39.66
N GLY A 21 8.71 -8.57 40.71
CA GLY A 21 7.47 -8.22 41.37
C GLY A 21 6.56 -7.88 40.22
N SER A 22 5.47 -8.61 40.12
CA SER A 22 4.49 -8.56 39.05
C SER A 22 4.21 -7.11 38.67
N ILE A 23 5.00 -6.58 37.73
CA ILE A 23 4.67 -5.36 37.02
C ILE A 23 3.62 -5.88 36.06
N GLU A 24 2.36 -5.69 36.43
CA GLU A 24 1.24 -5.78 35.50
C GLU A 24 1.46 -4.68 34.46
N PHE A 25 2.24 -5.00 33.43
CA PHE A 25 2.23 -4.25 32.20
C PHE A 25 0.89 -4.57 31.54
N ASN A 26 -0.04 -3.62 31.60
CA ASN A 26 -1.33 -3.74 30.93
C ASN A 26 -1.20 -3.70 29.40
N ASP A 27 -0.06 -3.20 28.90
CA ASP A 27 0.30 -3.17 27.48
C ASP A 27 1.74 -3.71 27.30
N PRO A 28 1.97 -4.74 26.48
CA PRO A 28 3.32 -5.20 26.13
C PRO A 28 4.23 -4.07 25.63
N ASN A 29 3.68 -3.02 25.00
CA ASN A 29 4.45 -1.88 24.48
C ASN A 29 5.11 -1.02 25.57
N ASP A 30 4.70 -1.15 26.83
CA ASP A 30 5.35 -0.49 27.96
C ASP A 30 6.63 -1.22 28.42
N MET A 31 6.91 -2.41 27.88
CA MET A 31 8.07 -3.22 28.23
C MET A 31 9.28 -2.88 27.33
N PRO A 32 10.52 -2.98 27.87
CA PRO A 32 11.74 -2.93 27.07
C PRO A 32 11.71 -3.95 25.93
N ALA A 33 12.35 -3.59 24.80
CA ALA A 33 12.34 -4.41 23.59
C ALA A 33 12.82 -5.85 23.84
N GLU A 34 13.84 -6.05 24.69
CA GLU A 34 14.36 -7.38 25.02
C GLU A 34 13.37 -8.24 25.82
N MET A 35 12.54 -7.62 26.68
CA MET A 35 11.48 -8.33 27.41
C MET A 35 10.32 -8.69 26.50
N ARG A 36 9.95 -7.79 25.57
CA ARG A 36 8.96 -8.11 24.52
C ARG A 36 9.43 -9.22 23.60
N GLU A 37 10.70 -9.20 23.19
CA GLU A 37 11.31 -10.25 22.36
C GLU A 37 11.14 -11.62 23.03
N GLN A 38 11.53 -11.75 24.31
CA GLN A 38 11.38 -12.98 25.07
C GLN A 38 9.91 -13.41 25.24
N LEU A 39 9.03 -12.46 25.53
CA LEU A 39 7.59 -12.71 25.66
C LEU A 39 7.05 -13.28 24.34
N PHE A 40 7.24 -12.59 23.22
CA PHE A 40 6.71 -13.02 21.94
C PHE A 40 7.33 -14.34 21.46
N LEU A 41 8.63 -14.57 21.68
CA LEU A 41 9.25 -15.87 21.41
C LEU A 41 8.56 -16.99 22.18
N SER A 42 8.31 -16.80 23.48
CA SER A 42 7.62 -17.80 24.31
C SER A 42 6.19 -18.07 23.85
N MET A 43 5.50 -17.04 23.33
CA MET A 43 4.14 -17.18 22.81
C MET A 43 4.14 -17.95 21.48
N VAL A 44 5.05 -17.60 20.55
CA VAL A 44 5.16 -18.32 19.27
C VAL A 44 5.51 -19.79 19.47
N GLU A 45 6.39 -20.12 20.42
CA GLU A 45 6.73 -21.51 20.75
C GLU A 45 5.53 -22.32 21.26
N GLN A 46 4.58 -21.67 21.94
CA GLN A 46 3.41 -22.32 22.52
C GLN A 46 2.24 -22.42 21.55
N THR A 47 2.02 -21.41 20.72
CA THR A 47 0.78 -21.27 19.94
C THR A 47 0.98 -21.44 18.43
N ASP A 48 2.19 -21.22 17.93
CA ASP A 48 2.48 -21.08 16.50
C ASP A 48 1.59 -20.01 15.81
N ASP A 49 1.11 -19.01 16.55
CA ASP A 49 0.20 -17.97 16.06
C ASP A 49 0.96 -16.92 15.23
N PRO A 50 0.59 -16.69 13.95
CA PRO A 50 1.21 -15.68 13.10
C PRO A 50 1.18 -14.26 13.65
N THR A 51 0.22 -13.93 14.53
CA THR A 51 0.12 -12.59 15.15
C THR A 51 1.35 -12.27 16.00
N TYR A 52 1.85 -13.25 16.76
CA TYR A 52 3.08 -13.08 17.55
C TYR A 52 4.34 -13.13 16.68
N MET A 53 4.30 -13.86 15.56
CA MET A 53 5.38 -13.82 14.57
C MET A 53 5.49 -12.45 13.91
N LEU A 54 4.35 -11.81 13.62
CA LEU A 54 4.30 -10.45 13.09
C LEU A 54 4.84 -9.44 14.12
N ALA A 55 4.40 -9.54 15.37
CA ALA A 55 4.91 -8.68 16.45
C ALA A 55 6.43 -8.80 16.63
N LEU A 56 6.99 -10.02 16.49
CA LEU A 56 8.45 -10.23 16.48
C LEU A 56 9.11 -9.58 15.26
N ALA A 57 8.55 -9.77 14.07
CA ALA A 57 9.07 -9.16 12.85
C ALA A 57 9.10 -7.62 12.96
N ASP A 58 8.04 -7.00 13.44
CA ASP A 58 7.96 -5.56 13.65
C ASP A 58 8.98 -5.08 14.69
N LEU A 59 9.10 -5.77 15.83
CA LEU A 59 10.10 -5.47 16.85
C LEU A 59 11.52 -5.48 16.27
N TYR A 60 11.83 -6.48 15.45
CA TYR A 60 13.13 -6.60 14.79
C TYR A 60 13.37 -5.52 13.73
N LEU A 61 12.35 -5.10 12.99
CA LEU A 61 12.48 -4.10 11.93
C LEU A 61 12.51 -2.66 12.47
N LEU A 62 11.72 -2.36 13.49
CA LEU A 62 11.45 -1.00 13.95
C LEU A 62 12.32 -0.59 15.15
N GLU A 63 12.70 -1.53 16.00
CA GLU A 63 13.34 -1.21 17.28
C GLU A 63 14.73 -1.82 17.44
N LEU A 64 14.92 -3.08 17.02
CA LEU A 64 16.18 -3.79 17.24
C LEU A 64 17.14 -3.73 16.05
N ASP A 65 16.68 -3.26 14.89
CA ASP A 65 17.44 -3.22 13.62
C ASP A 65 18.08 -4.58 13.26
N ARG A 66 17.28 -5.66 13.40
CA ARG A 66 17.66 -7.05 13.10
C ARG A 66 16.82 -7.63 11.96
N PRO A 67 16.90 -7.10 10.74
CA PRO A 67 16.00 -7.50 9.66
C PRO A 67 16.16 -8.95 9.17
N GLN A 68 17.31 -9.58 9.41
CA GLN A 68 17.51 -11.00 9.09
C GLN A 68 16.69 -11.91 10.02
N ASP A 69 16.53 -11.51 11.29
CA ASP A 69 15.67 -12.21 12.25
C ASP A 69 14.20 -11.98 11.89
N ALA A 70 13.82 -10.75 11.49
CA ALA A 70 12.50 -10.46 10.95
C ALA A 70 12.17 -11.33 9.74
N LYS A 71 13.13 -11.51 8.81
CA LYS A 71 12.96 -12.33 7.62
C LYS A 71 12.55 -13.75 7.96
N LEU A 72 13.17 -14.35 8.97
CA LEU A 72 12.88 -15.72 9.38
C LEU A 72 11.42 -15.88 9.81
N TRP A 73 10.88 -14.90 10.54
CA TRP A 73 9.48 -14.89 10.94
C TRP A 73 8.54 -14.62 9.77
N LEU A 74 8.89 -13.68 8.90
CA LEU A 74 8.11 -13.40 7.70
C LEU A 74 8.05 -14.62 6.76
N ASP A 75 9.15 -15.34 6.57
CA ASP A 75 9.19 -16.57 5.75
C ASP A 75 8.29 -17.66 6.35
N LYS A 76 8.30 -17.79 7.69
CA LYS A 76 7.41 -18.73 8.39
C LYS A 76 5.94 -18.34 8.22
N MET A 77 5.62 -17.05 8.31
CA MET A 77 4.26 -16.54 8.09
C MET A 77 3.78 -16.74 6.65
N LEU A 78 4.64 -16.56 5.64
CA LEU A 78 4.33 -16.87 4.25
C LEU A 78 4.04 -18.36 4.04
N ALA A 79 4.78 -19.25 4.71
CA ALA A 79 4.51 -20.69 4.66
C ALA A 79 3.15 -21.08 5.28
N LEU A 80 2.60 -20.22 6.15
CA LEU A 80 1.28 -20.33 6.75
C LEU A 80 0.19 -19.56 5.96
N ASP A 81 0.54 -18.98 4.81
CA ASP A 81 -0.33 -18.13 3.98
C ASP A 81 -0.91 -16.91 4.73
N TYR A 82 -0.14 -16.37 5.69
CA TYR A 82 -0.55 -15.21 6.46
C TYR A 82 -0.36 -13.91 5.67
N LEU A 83 -1.46 -13.31 5.23
CA LEU A 83 -1.49 -12.20 4.26
C LEU A 83 -0.58 -11.00 4.60
N PRO A 84 -0.51 -10.50 5.85
CA PRO A 84 0.36 -9.37 6.19
C PRO A 84 1.85 -9.59 5.89
N ALA A 85 2.31 -10.85 5.88
CA ALA A 85 3.70 -11.17 5.56
C ALA A 85 4.03 -10.93 4.08
N TYR A 86 3.07 -11.10 3.17
CA TYR A 86 3.25 -10.81 1.75
C TYR A 86 3.55 -9.33 1.53
N ILE A 87 2.73 -8.43 2.08
CA ILE A 87 2.90 -6.98 1.96
C ILE A 87 4.27 -6.56 2.50
N THR A 88 4.58 -6.99 3.73
CA THR A 88 5.81 -6.59 4.41
C THR A 88 7.04 -7.04 3.63
N GLN A 89 7.10 -8.31 3.20
CA GLN A 89 8.23 -8.78 2.39
C GLN A 89 8.31 -8.11 1.02
N ALA A 90 7.17 -7.90 0.35
CA ALA A 90 7.15 -7.27 -0.97
C ALA A 90 7.73 -5.85 -0.92
N GLN A 91 7.35 -5.05 0.08
CA GLN A 91 7.89 -3.72 0.29
C GLN A 91 9.40 -3.74 0.60
N MET A 92 9.88 -4.71 1.39
CA MET A 92 11.31 -4.85 1.68
C MET A 92 12.12 -5.07 0.39
N TYR A 93 11.67 -5.98 -0.48
CA TYR A 93 12.32 -6.20 -1.78
C TYR A 93 12.15 -5.03 -2.74
N MET A 94 10.98 -4.38 -2.76
CA MET A 94 10.69 -3.23 -3.63
C MET A 94 11.62 -2.05 -3.35
N TYR A 95 11.82 -1.70 -2.08
CA TYR A 95 12.63 -0.55 -1.70
C TYR A 95 14.11 -0.88 -1.47
N GLY A 96 14.49 -2.16 -1.54
CA GLY A 96 15.83 -2.59 -1.12
C GLY A 96 16.12 -2.25 0.35
N LYS A 97 15.07 -2.14 1.17
CA LYS A 97 15.20 -1.85 2.59
C LYS A 97 15.44 -3.18 3.29
N TYR A 98 16.65 -3.32 3.84
CA TYR A 98 17.13 -4.49 4.59
C TYR A 98 17.48 -5.75 3.79
N PHE A 99 16.92 -5.92 2.60
CA PHE A 99 17.36 -6.90 1.60
C PHE A 99 17.85 -6.17 0.35
N ASP A 100 18.64 -6.85 -0.48
CA ASP A 100 18.93 -6.34 -1.82
C ASP A 100 17.62 -6.14 -2.58
N GLN A 101 17.53 -5.02 -3.32
CA GLN A 101 16.35 -4.71 -4.12
C GLN A 101 16.10 -5.81 -5.16
N ASP A 102 14.89 -6.33 -5.19
CA ASP A 102 14.47 -7.40 -6.10
C ASP A 102 13.03 -7.14 -6.55
N LEU A 103 12.88 -6.39 -7.65
CA LEU A 103 11.58 -5.94 -8.16
C LEU A 103 10.73 -7.12 -8.63
N ASP A 104 11.35 -8.15 -9.21
CA ASP A 104 10.65 -9.35 -9.69
C ASP A 104 10.07 -10.12 -8.52
N LYS A 105 10.82 -10.26 -7.43
CA LYS A 105 10.34 -10.91 -6.20
C LYS A 105 9.26 -10.09 -5.49
N ALA A 106 9.39 -8.77 -5.47
CA ALA A 106 8.34 -7.90 -4.95
C ALA A 106 7.05 -8.05 -5.75
N ALA A 107 7.14 -8.06 -7.08
CA ALA A 107 5.99 -8.27 -7.96
C ALA A 107 5.33 -9.62 -7.72
N GLN A 108 6.12 -10.70 -7.64
CA GLN A 108 5.61 -12.05 -7.35
C GLN A 108 4.81 -12.10 -6.04
N LEU A 109 5.28 -11.44 -4.99
CA LEU A 109 4.59 -11.42 -3.69
C LEU A 109 3.27 -10.65 -3.76
N PHE A 110 3.23 -9.51 -4.46
CA PHE A 110 1.97 -8.78 -4.68
C PHE A 110 0.99 -9.55 -5.56
N GLU A 111 1.44 -10.22 -6.61
CA GLU A 111 0.61 -11.07 -7.47
C GLU A 111 0.01 -12.24 -6.69
N GLN A 112 0.80 -12.90 -5.85
CA GLN A 112 0.31 -13.94 -4.95
C GLN A 112 -0.75 -13.38 -4.00
N LEU A 113 -0.53 -12.20 -3.42
CA LEU A 113 -1.49 -11.59 -2.51
C LEU A 113 -2.82 -11.23 -3.21
N ILE A 114 -2.76 -10.70 -4.44
CA ILE A 114 -3.94 -10.47 -5.29
C ILE A 114 -4.70 -11.78 -5.54
N GLU A 115 -3.99 -12.87 -5.83
CA GLU A 115 -4.61 -14.18 -6.00
C GLU A 115 -5.41 -14.59 -4.75
N ARG A 116 -4.88 -14.34 -3.53
CA ARG A 116 -5.60 -14.67 -2.28
C ARG A 116 -6.85 -13.81 -2.10
N TYR A 117 -6.74 -12.49 -2.31
CA TYR A 117 -7.88 -11.59 -2.16
C TYR A 117 -8.97 -11.82 -3.21
N THR A 118 -8.61 -12.24 -4.42
CA THR A 118 -9.58 -12.53 -5.50
C THR A 118 -10.20 -13.92 -5.41
N GLN A 119 -9.60 -14.85 -4.67
CA GLN A 119 -10.18 -16.16 -4.36
C GLN A 119 -11.21 -16.12 -3.24
N ASP A 120 -11.24 -15.04 -2.45
CA ASP A 120 -12.26 -14.82 -1.42
C ASP A 120 -13.62 -14.52 -2.08
N ASP A 121 -14.70 -15.11 -1.57
CA ASP A 121 -16.06 -14.91 -2.07
C ASP A 121 -16.54 -13.46 -1.88
N ASN A 122 -15.84 -12.66 -1.06
CA ASN A 122 -16.16 -11.27 -0.78
C ASN A 122 -15.06 -10.29 -1.20
N ILE A 123 -14.82 -10.19 -2.51
CA ILE A 123 -13.84 -9.27 -3.11
C ILE A 123 -14.05 -7.81 -2.64
N GLU A 124 -15.30 -7.39 -2.41
CA GLU A 124 -15.63 -6.02 -1.98
C GLU A 124 -14.96 -5.66 -0.63
N GLN A 125 -14.84 -6.63 0.29
CA GLN A 125 -14.15 -6.44 1.57
C GLN A 125 -12.65 -6.21 1.43
N HIS A 126 -12.05 -6.65 0.33
CA HIS A 126 -10.62 -6.54 0.07
C HIS A 126 -10.29 -5.48 -0.99
N SER A 127 -11.27 -4.66 -1.37
CA SER A 127 -11.12 -3.67 -2.46
C SER A 127 -9.97 -2.69 -2.21
N GLU A 128 -9.81 -2.18 -1.00
CA GLU A 128 -8.70 -1.29 -0.61
C GLU A 128 -7.34 -2.00 -0.69
N GLN A 129 -7.25 -3.22 -0.17
CA GLN A 129 -6.01 -4.00 -0.15
C GLN A 129 -5.62 -4.44 -1.58
N LEU A 130 -6.60 -4.80 -2.42
CA LEU A 130 -6.39 -5.09 -3.83
C LEU A 130 -5.91 -3.86 -4.60
N ALA A 131 -6.56 -2.70 -4.39
CA ALA A 131 -6.13 -1.45 -4.99
C ALA A 131 -4.69 -1.11 -4.63
N PHE A 132 -4.32 -1.29 -3.35
CA PHE A 132 -2.95 -1.12 -2.89
C PHE A 132 -1.95 -2.06 -3.59
N CYS A 133 -2.31 -3.34 -3.76
CA CYS A 133 -1.46 -4.29 -4.47
C CYS A 133 -1.26 -3.90 -5.95
N TYR A 134 -2.33 -3.51 -6.63
CA TYR A 134 -2.27 -3.06 -8.02
C TYR A 134 -1.44 -1.78 -8.18
N LEU A 135 -1.59 -0.81 -7.28
CA LEU A 135 -0.75 0.40 -7.26
C LEU A 135 0.72 0.06 -7.05
N SER A 136 1.02 -0.86 -6.14
CA SER A 136 2.39 -1.31 -5.89
C SER A 136 2.99 -2.01 -7.12
N LEU A 137 2.21 -2.87 -7.80
CA LEU A 137 2.64 -3.46 -9.07
C LEU A 137 2.82 -2.40 -10.17
N ALA A 138 1.94 -1.40 -10.26
CA ALA A 138 2.09 -0.32 -11.23
C ALA A 138 3.43 0.43 -11.02
N GLN A 139 3.78 0.73 -9.77
CA GLN A 139 5.05 1.37 -9.42
C GLN A 139 6.26 0.47 -9.76
N LEU A 140 6.16 -0.84 -9.53
CA LEU A 140 7.21 -1.80 -9.90
C LEU A 140 7.40 -1.85 -11.42
N TYR A 141 6.32 -1.98 -12.19
CA TYR A 141 6.37 -2.00 -13.65
C TYR A 141 6.83 -0.67 -14.24
N GLN A 142 6.49 0.46 -13.60
CA GLN A 142 7.03 1.76 -13.95
C GLN A 142 8.55 1.81 -13.75
N ALA A 143 9.08 1.30 -12.64
CA ALA A 143 10.52 1.23 -12.39
C ALA A 143 11.26 0.29 -13.36
N GLN A 144 10.55 -0.67 -13.94
CA GLN A 144 11.05 -1.57 -14.98
C GLN A 144 10.85 -1.04 -16.41
N GLU A 145 10.24 0.15 -16.57
CA GLU A 145 9.86 0.74 -17.85
C GLU A 145 8.86 -0.12 -18.68
N ASP A 146 8.11 -1.03 -18.03
CA ASP A 146 7.05 -1.82 -18.64
C ASP A 146 5.72 -1.04 -18.64
N ILE A 147 5.60 -0.13 -19.61
CA ILE A 147 4.43 0.75 -19.75
C ILE A 147 3.11 -0.03 -19.88
N PRO A 148 3.00 -1.08 -20.73
CA PRO A 148 1.77 -1.87 -20.83
C PRO A 148 1.33 -2.48 -19.49
N GLN A 149 2.24 -3.11 -18.74
CA GLN A 149 1.90 -3.70 -17.46
C GLN A 149 1.54 -2.64 -16.44
N MET A 150 2.33 -1.56 -16.34
CA MET A 150 2.04 -0.43 -15.46
C MET A 150 0.61 0.09 -15.65
N LEU A 151 0.21 0.37 -16.90
CA LEU A 151 -1.15 0.86 -17.20
C LEU A 151 -2.23 -0.16 -16.87
N SER A 152 -1.98 -1.44 -17.17
CA SER A 152 -2.91 -2.51 -16.81
C SER A 152 -3.19 -2.53 -15.31
N GLN A 153 -2.17 -2.32 -14.47
CA GLN A 153 -2.35 -2.32 -13.02
C GLN A 153 -3.03 -1.04 -12.52
N TYR A 154 -2.71 0.11 -13.10
CA TYR A 154 -3.47 1.33 -12.80
C TYR A 154 -4.95 1.18 -13.16
N PHE A 155 -5.28 0.56 -14.29
CA PHE A 155 -6.66 0.29 -14.68
C PHE A 155 -7.37 -0.66 -13.70
N ASN A 156 -6.69 -1.71 -13.23
CA ASN A 156 -7.24 -2.60 -12.21
C ASN A 156 -7.53 -1.84 -10.90
N ALA A 157 -6.61 -0.98 -10.45
CA ALA A 157 -6.81 -0.14 -9.27
C ALA A 157 -7.95 0.88 -9.47
N LEU A 158 -8.05 1.48 -10.66
CA LEU A 158 -9.09 2.44 -10.99
C LEU A 158 -10.49 1.81 -10.94
N GLN A 159 -10.64 0.57 -11.44
CA GLN A 159 -11.88 -0.19 -11.35
C GLN A 159 -12.32 -0.49 -9.91
N LEU A 160 -11.41 -0.43 -8.94
CA LEU A 160 -11.70 -0.54 -7.51
C LEU A 160 -11.97 0.83 -6.84
N SER A 161 -12.26 1.86 -7.64
CA SER A 161 -12.45 3.25 -7.19
C SER A 161 -11.26 3.79 -6.39
N SER A 162 -10.03 3.40 -6.78
CA SER A 162 -8.82 3.91 -6.15
C SER A 162 -8.58 5.38 -6.52
N GLN A 163 -8.75 6.25 -5.53
CA GLN A 163 -8.41 7.67 -5.61
C GLN A 163 -6.95 7.89 -6.01
N GLU A 164 -6.03 7.17 -5.36
CA GLU A 164 -4.60 7.29 -5.60
C GLU A 164 -4.24 6.89 -7.04
N ALA A 165 -4.87 5.86 -7.59
CA ALA A 165 -4.70 5.49 -9.00
C ALA A 165 -5.18 6.61 -9.93
N ALA A 166 -6.37 7.14 -9.70
CA ALA A 166 -6.95 8.22 -10.51
C ALA A 166 -6.06 9.48 -10.50
N SER A 167 -5.63 9.92 -9.31
CA SER A 167 -4.75 11.08 -9.16
C SER A 167 -3.37 10.85 -9.77
N THR A 168 -2.75 9.69 -9.55
CA THR A 168 -1.43 9.39 -10.12
C THR A 168 -1.49 9.37 -11.65
N MET A 169 -2.51 8.73 -12.22
CA MET A 169 -2.72 8.74 -13.66
C MET A 169 -2.99 10.15 -14.18
N ALA A 170 -3.75 10.98 -13.47
CA ALA A 170 -3.99 12.36 -13.89
C ALA A 170 -2.68 13.12 -14.08
N HIS A 171 -1.74 12.99 -13.15
CA HIS A 171 -0.41 13.61 -13.27
C HIS A 171 0.44 13.01 -14.40
N MET A 172 0.26 11.73 -14.75
CA MET A 172 0.93 11.14 -15.92
C MET A 172 0.47 11.79 -17.24
N PHE A 173 -0.77 12.28 -17.29
CA PHE A 173 -1.34 12.97 -18.45
C PHE A 173 -1.39 14.49 -18.28
N ASP A 174 -0.53 15.07 -17.43
CA ASP A 174 -0.44 16.51 -17.25
C ASP A 174 -0.16 17.22 -18.60
N PRO A 175 -0.96 18.23 -18.99
CA PRO A 175 -0.78 18.94 -20.26
C PRO A 175 0.56 19.69 -20.38
N ASP A 176 1.26 19.95 -19.28
CA ASP A 176 2.54 20.66 -19.28
C ASP A 176 3.74 19.78 -19.68
N ILE A 177 3.55 18.47 -19.89
CA ILE A 177 4.62 17.55 -20.33
C ILE A 177 5.05 17.76 -21.79
N THR A 178 4.27 18.49 -22.59
CA THR A 178 4.53 18.75 -24.02
C THR A 178 4.26 20.20 -24.36
N ASP A 179 4.87 20.72 -25.42
CA ASP A 179 4.57 22.05 -25.96
C ASP A 179 3.63 22.01 -27.18
N ASP A 180 3.34 20.81 -27.72
CA ASP A 180 2.46 20.64 -28.89
C ASP A 180 1.00 20.94 -28.52
N PRO A 181 0.36 21.98 -29.13
CA PRO A 181 -1.02 22.33 -28.83
C PRO A 181 -2.03 21.20 -29.04
N ALA A 182 -1.80 20.30 -30.01
CA ALA A 182 -2.71 19.18 -30.26
C ALA A 182 -2.62 18.15 -29.13
N CYS A 183 -1.39 17.76 -28.75
CA CYS A 183 -1.16 16.87 -27.62
C CYS A 183 -1.63 17.49 -26.31
N LYS A 184 -1.42 18.80 -26.09
CA LYS A 184 -1.95 19.51 -24.92
C LYS A 184 -3.45 19.37 -24.79
N ALA A 185 -4.18 19.56 -25.89
CA ALA A 185 -5.64 19.47 -25.86
C ALA A 185 -6.15 18.08 -25.48
N GLU A 186 -5.47 17.01 -25.92
CA GLU A 186 -5.79 15.63 -25.56
C GLU A 186 -5.39 15.28 -24.14
N LEU A 187 -4.21 15.74 -23.70
CA LEU A 187 -3.74 15.58 -22.32
C LEU A 187 -4.67 16.28 -21.33
N SER A 188 -5.08 17.52 -21.60
CA SER A 188 -6.03 18.24 -20.75
C SER A 188 -7.35 17.48 -20.59
N LEU A 189 -7.84 16.80 -21.63
CA LEU A 189 -9.04 15.96 -21.53
C LEU A 189 -8.84 14.80 -20.56
N LEU A 190 -7.76 14.04 -20.73
CA LEU A 190 -7.46 12.87 -19.88
C LEU A 190 -7.17 13.28 -18.44
N HIS A 191 -6.35 14.32 -18.25
CA HIS A 191 -6.01 14.90 -16.96
C HIS A 191 -7.26 15.32 -16.18
N CYS A 192 -8.13 16.15 -16.77
CA CYS A 192 -9.34 16.61 -16.09
C CYS A 192 -10.33 15.48 -15.81
N ALA A 193 -10.47 14.49 -16.72
CA ALA A 193 -11.32 13.33 -16.49
C ALA A 193 -10.83 12.50 -15.28
N LEU A 194 -9.52 12.23 -15.21
CA LEU A 194 -8.93 11.46 -14.12
C LEU A 194 -8.97 12.22 -12.79
N LEU A 195 -8.72 13.54 -12.78
CA LEU A 195 -8.91 14.36 -11.58
C LEU A 195 -10.37 14.36 -11.12
N THR A 196 -11.33 14.41 -12.04
CA THR A 196 -12.76 14.35 -11.71
C THR A 196 -13.10 13.00 -11.05
N LEU A 197 -12.65 11.88 -11.62
CA LEU A 197 -12.84 10.55 -10.99
C LEU A 197 -12.17 10.46 -9.62
N SER A 198 -10.93 10.94 -9.49
CA SER A 198 -10.24 11.01 -8.20
C SER A 198 -11.08 11.74 -7.14
N ASN A 199 -11.72 12.84 -7.54
CA ASN A 199 -12.57 13.62 -6.64
C ASN A 199 -13.89 12.90 -6.30
N GLU A 200 -14.52 12.23 -7.26
CA GLU A 200 -15.71 11.40 -7.04
C GLU A 200 -15.41 10.24 -6.06
N PHE A 201 -14.25 9.59 -6.21
CA PHE A 201 -13.83 8.50 -5.32
C PHE A 201 -13.60 8.98 -3.89
N LEU A 202 -12.97 10.16 -3.70
CA LEU A 202 -12.82 10.77 -2.37
C LEU A 202 -14.17 11.04 -1.71
N LEU A 203 -15.12 11.60 -2.48
CA LEU A 203 -16.45 11.89 -1.98
C LEU A 203 -17.16 10.60 -1.56
N GLN A 204 -17.14 9.59 -2.42
CA GLN A 204 -17.74 8.28 -2.14
C GLN A 204 -17.16 7.64 -0.87
N GLN A 205 -15.84 7.63 -0.72
CA GLN A 205 -15.18 7.12 0.50
C GLN A 205 -15.60 7.90 1.75
N SER A 206 -15.71 9.23 1.65
CA SER A 206 -16.14 10.08 2.77
C SER A 206 -17.60 9.85 3.19
N GLU A 207 -18.45 9.43 2.25
CA GLU A 207 -19.85 9.09 2.50
C GLU A 207 -20.00 7.71 3.15
N GLN A 208 -19.13 6.77 2.79
CA GLN A 208 -19.13 5.40 3.30
C GLN A 208 -18.45 5.25 4.67
N THR A 209 -17.53 6.15 5.02
CA THR A 209 -16.82 6.06 6.31
C THR A 209 -17.68 6.53 7.49
N GLU A 210 -17.70 5.74 8.56
CA GLU A 210 -18.38 6.09 9.82
C GLU A 210 -17.46 6.87 10.78
N ASP A 211 -16.14 6.80 10.57
CA ASP A 211 -15.15 7.50 11.40
C ASP A 211 -15.19 9.01 11.10
N SER A 212 -15.53 9.80 12.12
CA SER A 212 -15.67 11.25 11.98
C SER A 212 -14.35 11.98 11.72
N GLU A 213 -13.22 11.47 12.21
CA GLU A 213 -11.90 12.09 11.98
C GLU A 213 -11.44 11.80 10.56
N LEU A 214 -11.54 10.53 10.14
CA LEU A 214 -11.23 10.12 8.77
C LEU A 214 -12.13 10.83 7.76
N LYS A 215 -13.42 10.97 8.05
CA LYS A 215 -14.36 11.71 7.19
C LYS A 215 -13.96 13.17 7.00
N GLN A 216 -13.55 13.85 8.06
CA GLN A 216 -13.08 15.24 7.96
C GLN A 216 -11.80 15.34 7.13
N LEU A 217 -10.89 14.39 7.30
CA LEU A 217 -9.66 14.31 6.49
C LEU A 217 -10.00 14.12 4.99
N LEU A 218 -10.86 13.17 4.66
CA LEU A 218 -11.29 12.91 3.28
C LEU A 218 -11.98 14.13 2.65
N LEU A 219 -12.85 14.82 3.40
CA LEU A 219 -13.49 16.05 2.92
C LEU A 219 -12.49 17.20 2.72
N SER A 220 -11.44 17.28 3.55
CA SER A 220 -10.35 18.24 3.34
C SER A 220 -9.58 17.93 2.06
N HIS A 221 -9.26 16.65 1.80
CA HIS A 221 -8.60 16.24 0.56
C HIS A 221 -9.48 16.51 -0.67
N TYR A 222 -10.79 16.24 -0.58
CA TYR A 222 -11.77 16.57 -1.61
C TYR A 222 -11.75 18.07 -1.96
N GLN A 223 -11.72 18.95 -0.94
CA GLN A 223 -11.66 20.39 -1.17
C GLN A 223 -10.37 20.83 -1.88
N MET A 224 -9.23 20.20 -1.55
CA MET A 224 -7.96 20.46 -2.23
C MET A 224 -7.98 20.01 -3.69
N ALA A 225 -8.47 18.79 -3.95
CA ALA A 225 -8.59 18.23 -5.29
C ALA A 225 -9.58 19.04 -6.16
N ALA A 226 -10.71 19.47 -5.59
CA ALA A 226 -11.66 20.35 -6.27
C ALA A 226 -11.01 21.68 -6.68
N HIS A 227 -10.15 22.24 -5.83
CA HIS A 227 -9.43 23.46 -6.16
C HIS A 227 -8.40 23.25 -7.28
N GLU A 228 -7.71 22.11 -7.31
CA GLU A 228 -6.79 21.75 -8.40
C GLU A 228 -7.51 21.58 -9.74
N LEU A 229 -8.69 20.96 -9.72
CA LEU A 229 -9.55 20.84 -10.90
C LEU A 229 -10.00 22.22 -11.40
N GLU A 230 -10.43 23.11 -10.50
CA GLU A 230 -10.78 24.49 -10.85
C GLU A 230 -9.59 25.25 -11.44
N GLN A 231 -8.36 25.05 -10.92
CA GLN A 231 -7.17 25.66 -11.48
C GLN A 231 -6.86 25.11 -12.88
N SER A 232 -7.01 23.81 -13.08
CA SER A 232 -6.80 23.14 -14.37
C SER A 232 -7.79 23.62 -15.43
N ASP A 233 -9.07 23.75 -15.06
CA ASP A 233 -10.12 24.30 -15.92
C ASP A 233 -9.83 25.76 -16.32
N ASN A 234 -9.36 26.57 -15.36
CA ASN A 234 -9.05 27.98 -15.59
C ASN A 234 -7.74 28.20 -16.36
N ALA A 235 -6.74 27.34 -16.16
CA ALA A 235 -5.44 27.41 -16.82
C ALA A 235 -5.50 26.85 -18.26
N GLY A 236 -6.26 25.78 -18.48
CA GLY A 236 -6.34 25.06 -19.75
C GLY A 236 -7.24 25.70 -20.81
N GLN A 237 -8.06 26.70 -20.46
CA GLN A 237 -9.09 27.28 -21.35
C GLN A 237 -9.91 26.18 -22.06
N LEU A 238 -10.40 25.18 -21.32
CA LEU A 238 -11.17 24.09 -21.90
C LEU A 238 -12.35 24.65 -22.73
N THR A 239 -12.43 24.23 -23.98
CA THR A 239 -13.55 24.56 -24.85
C THR A 239 -14.82 23.83 -24.39
N SER A 240 -16.00 24.33 -24.74
CA SER A 240 -17.26 23.65 -24.42
C SER A 240 -17.31 22.21 -24.98
N ALA A 241 -16.68 21.97 -26.14
CA ALA A 241 -16.58 20.63 -26.71
C ALA A 241 -15.65 19.71 -25.90
N GLN A 242 -14.59 20.24 -25.29
CA GLN A 242 -13.72 19.46 -24.41
C GLN A 242 -14.42 19.13 -23.09
N GLN A 243 -15.16 20.08 -22.51
CA GLN A 243 -15.96 19.85 -21.32
C GLN A 243 -17.04 18.78 -21.56
N GLU A 244 -17.72 18.83 -22.71
CA GLU A 244 -18.70 17.80 -23.11
C GLU A 244 -18.04 16.43 -23.20
N LYS A 245 -16.87 16.32 -23.82
CA LYS A 245 -16.12 15.05 -23.91
C LYS A 245 -15.64 14.53 -22.56
N ILE A 246 -15.20 15.40 -21.64
CA ILE A 246 -14.87 15.00 -20.26
C ILE A 246 -16.11 14.41 -19.60
N ASN A 247 -17.24 15.11 -19.67
CA ASN A 247 -18.49 14.63 -19.09
C ASN A 247 -18.92 13.27 -19.68
N GLU A 248 -18.78 13.07 -21.00
CA GLU A 248 -19.05 11.78 -21.64
C GLU A 248 -18.20 10.63 -21.07
N LEU A 249 -16.91 10.88 -20.82
CA LEU A 249 -16.00 9.89 -20.21
C LEU A 249 -16.43 9.55 -18.78
N ILE A 250 -16.76 10.56 -17.98
CA ILE A 250 -17.20 10.38 -16.59
C ILE A 250 -18.56 9.68 -16.53
N GLU A 251 -19.51 10.07 -17.38
CA GLU A 251 -20.81 9.42 -17.44
C GLU A 251 -20.70 7.97 -17.91
N ALA A 252 -19.81 7.66 -18.87
CA ALA A 252 -19.54 6.28 -19.27
C ALA A 252 -18.97 5.47 -18.10
N TRP A 253 -18.01 6.04 -17.35
CA TRP A 253 -17.48 5.42 -16.14
C TRP A 253 -18.60 5.08 -15.14
N ASN A 254 -19.43 6.07 -14.83
CA ASN A 254 -20.53 5.94 -13.87
C ASN A 254 -21.67 5.00 -14.32
N ARG A 255 -21.75 4.68 -15.62
CA ARG A 255 -22.62 3.63 -16.17
C ARG A 255 -22.01 2.23 -16.11
N GLY A 256 -20.79 2.07 -15.60
CA GLY A 256 -20.06 0.81 -15.59
C GLY A 256 -19.42 0.47 -16.94
N GLU A 257 -19.05 1.49 -17.73
CA GLU A 257 -18.38 1.36 -19.02
C GLU A 257 -16.93 1.89 -18.95
N PRO A 258 -16.07 1.42 -18.01
CA PRO A 258 -14.74 1.98 -17.79
C PRO A 258 -13.82 1.84 -19.03
N GLN A 259 -14.13 0.91 -19.93
CA GLN A 259 -13.40 0.70 -21.18
C GLN A 259 -13.35 1.96 -22.05
N VAL A 260 -14.36 2.84 -21.99
CA VAL A 260 -14.39 4.06 -22.81
C VAL A 260 -13.23 5.00 -22.44
N LEU A 261 -12.96 5.18 -21.15
CA LEU A 261 -11.82 5.95 -20.67
C LEU A 261 -10.49 5.24 -20.96
N MET A 262 -10.44 3.93 -20.75
CA MET A 262 -9.24 3.13 -21.01
C MET A 262 -8.83 3.17 -22.49
N ASP A 263 -9.79 3.06 -23.41
CA ASP A 263 -9.57 3.18 -24.85
C ASP A 263 -9.08 4.58 -25.23
N ALA A 264 -9.60 5.63 -24.59
CA ALA A 264 -9.13 6.99 -24.82
C ALA A 264 -7.65 7.15 -24.42
N ILE A 265 -7.26 6.59 -23.27
CA ILE A 265 -5.89 6.58 -22.78
C ILE A 265 -4.97 5.79 -23.72
N VAL A 266 -5.37 4.58 -24.09
CA VAL A 266 -4.59 3.71 -24.99
C VAL A 266 -4.46 4.32 -26.39
N SER A 267 -5.52 4.97 -26.87
CA SER A 267 -5.48 5.68 -28.17
C SER A 267 -4.46 6.80 -28.15
N TYR A 268 -4.44 7.63 -27.09
CA TYR A 268 -3.45 8.70 -26.94
C TYR A 268 -2.01 8.15 -26.94
N ILE A 269 -1.77 7.06 -26.22
CA ILE A 269 -0.42 6.47 -26.11
C ILE A 269 0.06 5.91 -27.45
N ASN A 270 -0.84 5.38 -28.27
CA ASN A 270 -0.48 4.73 -29.54
C ASN A 270 -0.36 5.71 -30.72
N GLY A 271 -0.90 6.93 -30.61
CA GLY A 271 -0.86 7.97 -31.65
C GLY A 271 -1.90 7.79 -32.75
#